data_AF-A0AAW7Q7C9-F1
#
_entry.id   AF-A0AAW7Q7C9-F1
#
_cell.length_a   1.000
_cell.length_b   1.000
_cell.length_c   1.000
_cell.angle_alpha   90.00
_cell.angle_beta   90.00
_cell.angle_gamma   90.00
#
_symmetry.space_group_name_H-M   'P 1'
#
loop_
_entity.id
_entity.type
_entity.pdbx_description
1 polymer ?
#
loop_
_entity_poly.entity_id
_entity_poly.type
_entity_poly.pdbx_seq_one_letter_code
_entity_poly.pdbx_strand_id
1 'polypeptide(L)'
;EEVTSNVRNNTQNIAQMAKLSTEVTASANQGEKLANETTVAMDEINNQVNLINEAIGVIDNIAFQTNILSLNAAVEAATAGEAGKGFAVVAGEVRNLASRSAEAAREIKTIVENATSKANQGKSIATNMIEGYKELNQNISQTISLISDIQNASKEQLLGIEQINDAVTQLDRQTQQNAMIASQTHDVALITDEISKLIV
;
A
#
# COMPACT_ATOMS: atom_id res chain seq x y z
N GLU A 1 -13.72 9.90 40.02
CA GLU A 1 -13.91 10.77 38.83
C GLU A 1 -12.83 10.56 37.77
N GLU A 2 -11.56 10.45 38.15
CA GLU A 2 -10.45 10.25 37.19
C GLU A 2 -10.64 9.02 36.29
N VAL A 3 -11.10 7.89 36.83
CA VAL A 3 -11.40 6.66 36.07
C VAL A 3 -12.49 6.91 35.01
N THR A 4 -13.59 7.59 35.38
CA THR A 4 -14.67 7.96 34.45
C THR A 4 -14.16 8.88 33.34
N SER A 5 -13.31 9.84 33.70
CA SER A 5 -12.67 10.76 32.74
C SER A 5 -11.79 10.00 31.74
N ASN A 6 -10.97 9.07 32.22
CA ASN A 6 -10.11 8.23 31.38
C ASN A 6 -10.92 7.36 30.41
N VAL A 7 -12.02 6.75 30.84
CA VAL A 7 -12.89 5.94 29.96
C VAL A 7 -13.58 6.81 28.89
N ARG A 8 -14.01 8.03 29.24
CA ARG A 8 -14.56 8.99 28.25
C ARG A 8 -13.52 9.41 27.23
N ASN A 9 -12.30 9.75 27.66
CA ASN A 9 -11.20 10.06 26.76
C ASN A 9 -10.86 8.88 25.85
N ASN A 10 -10.87 7.66 26.38
CA ASN A 10 -10.64 6.45 25.59
C ASN A 10 -11.70 6.28 24.50
N THR A 11 -12.97 6.54 24.82
CA THR A 11 -14.08 6.51 23.85
C THR A 11 -13.89 7.53 22.73
N GLN A 12 -13.41 8.74 23.03
CA GLN A 12 -13.08 9.74 22.02
C GLN A 12 -11.92 9.30 21.12
N ASN A 13 -10.86 8.74 21.71
CA ASN A 13 -9.72 8.21 20.97
C ASN A 13 -10.14 7.08 20.02
N ILE A 14 -11.01 6.18 20.47
CA ILE A 14 -11.56 5.09 19.65
C ILE A 14 -12.33 5.63 18.44
N ALA A 15 -13.16 6.66 18.63
CA ALA A 15 -13.87 7.31 17.53
C ALA A 15 -12.90 7.94 16.51
N GLN A 16 -11.82 8.55 16.99
CA GLN A 16 -10.77 9.09 16.13
C GLN A 16 -10.02 7.97 15.38
N MET A 17 -9.71 6.86 16.05
CA MET A 17 -9.09 5.69 15.42
C MET A 17 -9.99 5.12 14.30
N ALA A 18 -11.29 4.98 14.54
CA ALA A 18 -12.23 4.50 13.52
C ALA A 18 -12.26 5.40 12.27
N LYS A 19 -12.22 6.72 12.46
CA LYS A 19 -12.12 7.68 11.36
C LYS A 19 -10.81 7.51 10.59
N LEU A 20 -9.68 7.46 11.28
CA LEU A 20 -8.36 7.26 10.67
C LEU A 20 -8.29 5.93 9.91
N SER A 21 -8.82 4.84 10.47
CA SER A 21 -8.87 3.55 9.77
C SER A 21 -9.65 3.64 8.46
N THR A 22 -10.74 4.39 8.43
CA THR A 22 -11.52 4.61 7.20
C THR A 22 -10.72 5.37 6.15
N GLU A 23 -9.98 6.42 6.54
CA GLU A 23 -9.12 7.19 5.65
C GLU A 23 -7.95 6.33 5.10
N VAL A 24 -7.38 5.47 5.95
CA VAL A 24 -6.32 4.53 5.56
C VAL A 24 -6.86 3.47 4.59
N THR A 25 -8.07 2.92 4.82
CA THR A 25 -8.72 2.00 3.87
C THR A 25 -8.94 2.68 2.52
N ALA A 26 -9.41 3.93 2.49
CA ALA A 26 -9.59 4.66 1.25
C ALA A 26 -8.25 4.86 0.49
N SER A 27 -7.19 5.18 1.23
CA SER A 27 -5.84 5.34 0.68
C SER A 27 -5.27 4.03 0.14
N ALA A 28 -5.46 2.92 0.86
CA ALA A 28 -5.04 1.59 0.43
C ALA A 28 -5.77 1.14 -0.85
N ASN A 29 -7.08 1.34 -0.93
CA ASN A 29 -7.87 1.05 -2.14
C ASN A 29 -7.41 1.90 -3.34
N GLN A 30 -7.10 3.17 -3.12
CA GLN A 30 -6.55 4.02 -4.17
C GLN A 30 -5.16 3.53 -4.62
N GLY A 31 -4.32 3.07 -3.69
CA GLY A 31 -3.04 2.44 -3.99
C GLY A 31 -3.18 1.16 -4.82
N GLU A 32 -4.13 0.29 -4.47
CA GLU A 32 -4.45 -0.92 -5.23
C GLU A 32 -4.87 -0.58 -6.67
N LYS A 33 -5.74 0.42 -6.84
CA LYS A 33 -6.16 0.90 -8.15
C LYS A 33 -4.97 1.41 -8.99
N LEU A 34 -4.10 2.23 -8.41
CA LEU A 34 -2.91 2.75 -9.10
C LEU A 34 -1.92 1.64 -9.48
N ALA A 35 -1.77 0.62 -8.63
CA ALA A 35 -0.97 -0.56 -8.95
C ALA A 35 -1.56 -1.32 -10.15
N ASN A 36 -2.88 -1.49 -10.20
CA ASN A 36 -3.56 -2.10 -11.34
C ASN A 36 -3.41 -1.28 -12.63
N GLU A 37 -3.56 0.04 -12.57
CA GLU A 37 -3.31 0.94 -13.71
C GLU A 37 -1.84 0.84 -14.18
N THR A 38 -0.90 0.70 -13.25
CA THR A 38 0.52 0.51 -13.58
C THR A 38 0.77 -0.81 -14.31
N THR A 39 0.11 -1.90 -13.89
CA THR A 39 0.17 -3.19 -14.59
C THR A 39 -0.32 -3.07 -16.04
N VAL A 40 -1.44 -2.39 -16.27
CA VAL A 40 -1.98 -2.15 -17.62
C VAL A 40 -1.01 -1.32 -18.45
N ALA A 41 -0.46 -0.24 -17.89
CA ALA A 41 0.52 0.60 -18.59
C ALA A 41 1.80 -0.18 -18.97
N MET A 42 2.27 -1.07 -18.10
CA MET A 42 3.43 -1.93 -18.41
C MET A 42 3.11 -2.94 -19.52
N ASP A 43 1.88 -3.44 -19.60
CA ASP A 43 1.43 -4.30 -20.70
C ASP A 43 1.34 -3.55 -22.03
N GLU A 44 0.84 -2.31 -22.02
CA GLU A 44 0.84 -1.44 -23.20
C GLU A 44 2.26 -1.13 -23.68
N ILE A 45 3.19 -0.84 -22.77
CA ILE A 45 4.61 -0.65 -23.09
C ILE A 45 5.18 -1.92 -23.72
N ASN A 46 4.92 -3.10 -23.15
CA ASN A 46 5.41 -4.37 -23.70
C ASN A 46 4.91 -4.59 -25.14
N ASN A 47 3.61 -4.35 -25.39
CA ASN A 47 3.04 -4.43 -26.74
C ASN A 47 3.72 -3.47 -27.71
N GLN A 48 3.94 -2.21 -27.30
CA GLN A 48 4.60 -1.21 -28.14
C GLN A 48 6.06 -1.58 -28.44
N VAL A 49 6.78 -2.13 -27.45
CA VAL A 49 8.16 -2.58 -27.60
C VAL A 49 8.25 -3.79 -28.55
N ASN A 50 7.28 -4.70 -28.53
CA ASN A 50 7.21 -5.81 -29.48
C ASN A 50 7.02 -5.32 -30.92
N LEU A 51 6.14 -4.34 -31.16
CA LEU A 51 5.97 -3.72 -32.49
C LEU A 51 7.27 -3.06 -32.98
N ILE A 52 8.02 -2.42 -32.09
CA ILE A 52 9.33 -1.86 -32.43
C ILE A 52 10.32 -2.98 -32.81
N ASN A 53 10.33 -4.10 -32.07
CA ASN A 53 11.19 -5.24 -32.37
C ASN A 53 10.89 -5.84 -33.76
N GLU A 54 9.61 -5.96 -34.12
CA GLU A 54 9.21 -6.40 -35.47
C GLU A 54 9.69 -5.43 -36.55
N ALA A 55 9.53 -4.12 -36.34
CA ALA A 55 10.00 -3.10 -37.27
C ALA A 55 11.53 -3.14 -37.46
N ILE A 56 12.29 -3.35 -36.39
CA ILE A 56 13.75 -3.53 -36.46
C ILE A 56 14.10 -4.79 -37.26
N GLY A 57 13.35 -5.88 -37.10
CA GLY A 57 13.49 -7.08 -37.92
C GLY A 57 13.29 -6.83 -39.41
N VAL A 58 12.35 -5.96 -39.79
CA VAL A 58 12.16 -5.52 -41.18
C VAL A 58 13.37 -4.72 -41.67
N ILE A 59 13.91 -3.81 -40.85
CA ILE A 59 15.10 -3.01 -41.20
C ILE A 59 16.33 -3.91 -41.42
N ASP A 60 16.57 -4.89 -40.55
CA ASP A 60 17.68 -5.84 -40.69
C ASP A 60 17.55 -6.68 -41.98
N ASN A 61 16.32 -7.11 -42.32
CA ASN A 61 16.05 -7.79 -43.59
C ASN A 61 16.30 -6.89 -44.81
N ILE A 62 15.89 -5.62 -44.77
CA ILE A 62 16.16 -4.65 -45.86
C ILE A 62 17.67 -4.42 -46.00
N ALA A 63 18.39 -4.26 -44.89
CA ALA A 63 19.84 -4.11 -44.89
C ALA A 63 20.53 -5.33 -45.49
N PHE A 64 20.09 -6.54 -45.13
CA PHE A 64 20.60 -7.78 -45.72
C PHE A 64 20.34 -7.87 -47.23
N GLN A 65 19.12 -7.59 -47.68
CA GLN A 65 18.79 -7.58 -49.11
C GLN A 65 19.61 -6.55 -49.88
N THR A 66 19.80 -5.35 -49.32
CA THR A 66 20.62 -4.28 -49.91
C THR A 66 22.08 -4.70 -50.02
N ASN A 67 22.61 -5.39 -49.01
CA ASN A 67 23.96 -5.94 -49.03
C ASN A 67 24.12 -6.98 -50.16
N ILE A 68 23.16 -7.90 -50.35
CA ILE A 68 23.17 -8.85 -51.47
C ILE A 68 23.08 -8.14 -52.83
N LEU A 69 22.21 -7.14 -52.96
CA LEU A 69 22.05 -6.37 -54.19
C LEU A 69 23.34 -5.64 -54.58
N SER A 70 24.01 -5.04 -53.59
CA SER A 70 25.29 -4.35 -53.78
C SER A 70 26.43 -5.30 -54.17
N LEU A 71 26.42 -6.53 -53.65
CA LEU A 71 27.40 -7.56 -54.02
C LEU A 71 27.21 -7.97 -55.49
N ASN A 72 25.97 -8.20 -55.92
CA ASN A 72 25.66 -8.52 -57.31
C ASN A 72 26.06 -7.37 -58.25
N ALA A 73 25.80 -6.12 -57.86
CA ALA A 73 26.22 -4.95 -58.63
C ALA A 73 27.76 -4.84 -58.74
N ALA A 74 28.49 -5.17 -57.67
CA ALA A 74 29.95 -5.19 -57.70
C ALA A 74 30.50 -6.28 -58.64
N VAL A 75 29.85 -7.46 -58.68
CA VAL A 75 30.20 -8.54 -59.62
C VAL A 75 29.96 -8.09 -61.07
N GLU A 76 28.81 -7.50 -61.37
CA GLU A 76 28.49 -7.03 -62.72
C GLU A 76 29.43 -5.90 -63.18
N ALA A 77 29.79 -4.99 -62.26
CA ALA A 77 30.77 -3.94 -62.51
C ALA A 77 32.16 -4.50 -62.83
N ALA A 78 32.57 -5.60 -62.17
CA ALA A 78 33.82 -6.30 -62.49
C ALA A 78 33.76 -6.96 -63.88
N THR A 79 32.61 -7.54 -64.26
CA THR A 79 32.39 -8.11 -65.60
C THR A 79 32.49 -7.05 -66.70
N ALA A 80 32.07 -5.81 -66.43
CA ALA A 80 32.14 -4.69 -67.39
C ALA A 80 33.54 -4.06 -67.55
N GLY A 81 34.55 -4.49 -66.78
CA GLY A 81 35.94 -4.03 -66.91
C GLY A 81 36.14 -2.53 -66.63
N GLU A 82 36.86 -1.82 -67.50
CA GLU A 82 37.14 -0.37 -67.36
C GLU A 82 35.86 0.48 -67.31
N ALA A 83 34.81 0.09 -68.05
CA ALA A 83 33.54 0.82 -68.08
C ALA A 83 32.75 0.71 -66.76
N GLY A 84 33.01 -0.32 -65.95
CA GLY A 84 32.34 -0.60 -64.69
C GLY A 84 32.96 0.06 -63.45
N LYS A 85 34.14 0.71 -63.57
CA LYS A 85 34.88 1.25 -62.41
C LYS A 85 34.06 2.19 -61.53
N GLY A 86 33.29 3.10 -62.13
CA GLY A 86 32.42 4.02 -61.39
C GLY A 86 31.29 3.30 -60.66
N PHE A 87 30.69 2.29 -61.30
CA PHE A 87 29.64 1.45 -60.71
C PHE A 87 30.17 0.60 -59.55
N ALA A 88 31.40 0.08 -59.64
CA ALA A 88 32.02 -0.70 -58.59
C ALA A 88 32.21 0.10 -57.29
N VAL A 89 32.56 1.39 -57.39
CA VAL A 89 32.70 2.29 -56.22
C VAL A 89 31.34 2.52 -55.55
N VAL A 90 30.30 2.81 -56.35
CA VAL A 90 28.94 2.99 -55.82
C VAL A 90 28.43 1.71 -55.14
N ALA A 91 28.65 0.55 -55.75
CA ALA A 91 28.28 -0.74 -55.17
C ALA A 91 28.99 -0.99 -53.83
N GLY A 92 30.28 -0.63 -53.71
CA GLY A 92 31.02 -0.70 -52.45
C GLY A 92 30.45 0.23 -51.36
N GLU A 93 30.07 1.45 -51.72
CA GLU A 93 29.48 2.41 -50.78
C GLU A 93 28.09 1.96 -50.30
N VAL A 94 27.25 1.46 -51.21
CA VAL A 94 25.94 0.88 -50.86
C VAL A 94 26.11 -0.32 -49.93
N ARG A 95 27.12 -1.17 -50.18
CA ARG A 95 27.43 -2.31 -49.30
C ARG A 95 27.83 -1.86 -47.90
N ASN A 96 28.67 -0.83 -47.80
CA ASN A 96 29.10 -0.26 -46.52
C ASN A 96 27.88 0.30 -45.76
N LEU A 97 27.03 1.08 -46.43
CA LEU A 97 25.81 1.63 -45.85
C LEU A 97 24.84 0.55 -45.36
N ALA A 98 24.69 -0.54 -46.12
CA ALA A 98 23.89 -1.70 -45.73
C ALA A 98 24.45 -2.38 -44.47
N SER A 99 25.77 -2.58 -44.39
CA SER A 99 26.44 -3.15 -43.21
C SER A 99 26.23 -2.28 -41.97
N ARG A 100 26.39 -0.95 -42.11
CA ARG A 100 26.15 0.00 -41.02
C ARG A 100 24.69 0.01 -40.55
N SER A 101 23.75 -0.15 -41.49
CA SER A 101 22.32 -0.23 -41.17
C SER A 101 21.99 -1.51 -40.39
N ALA A 102 22.58 -2.65 -40.75
CA ALA A 102 22.41 -3.91 -40.03
C ALA A 102 23.02 -3.85 -38.61
N GLU A 103 24.18 -3.22 -38.46
CA GLU A 103 24.81 -2.99 -37.15
C GLU A 103 23.93 -2.12 -36.24
N ALA A 104 23.45 -0.98 -36.75
CA ALA A 104 22.51 -0.13 -36.01
C ALA A 104 21.23 -0.86 -35.64
N ALA A 105 20.66 -1.68 -36.55
CA ALA A 105 19.48 -2.49 -36.25
C ALA A 105 19.73 -3.46 -35.08
N ARG A 106 20.90 -4.10 -35.02
CA ARG A 106 21.29 -4.99 -33.90
C ARG A 106 21.47 -4.25 -32.57
N GLU A 107 22.07 -3.06 -32.60
CA GLU A 107 22.19 -2.23 -31.40
C GLU A 107 20.82 -1.84 -30.85
N ILE A 108 19.93 -1.34 -31.71
CA ILE A 108 18.56 -0.97 -31.31
C ILE A 108 17.81 -2.20 -30.79
N LYS A 109 17.96 -3.36 -31.44
CA LYS A 109 17.36 -4.63 -30.96
C LYS A 109 17.78 -4.95 -29.53
N THR A 110 19.06 -4.79 -29.21
CA THR A 110 19.58 -5.02 -27.85
C THR A 110 18.96 -4.05 -26.83
N ILE A 111 18.80 -2.77 -27.20
CA ILE A 111 18.15 -1.77 -26.33
C ILE A 111 16.68 -2.13 -26.10
N VAL A 112 15.99 -2.57 -27.16
CA VAL A 112 14.58 -2.99 -27.14
C VAL A 112 14.37 -4.23 -26.27
N GLU A 113 15.22 -5.25 -26.40
CA GLU A 113 15.17 -6.44 -25.54
C GLU A 113 15.37 -6.09 -24.05
N ASN A 114 16.28 -5.17 -23.75
CA ASN A 114 16.46 -4.64 -22.40
C ASN A 114 15.21 -3.87 -21.91
N ALA A 115 14.58 -3.07 -22.77
CA ALA A 115 13.34 -2.37 -22.44
C ALA A 115 12.19 -3.35 -22.15
N THR A 116 12.05 -4.42 -22.94
CA THR A 116 11.07 -5.50 -22.69
C THR A 116 11.29 -6.15 -21.33
N SER A 117 12.55 -6.47 -21.00
CA SER A 117 12.91 -7.05 -19.70
C SER A 117 12.52 -6.11 -18.55
N LYS A 118 12.79 -4.81 -18.68
CA LYS A 118 12.42 -3.80 -17.68
C LYS A 118 10.92 -3.60 -17.54
N ALA A 119 10.16 -3.60 -18.63
CA ALA A 119 8.69 -3.54 -18.60
C ALA A 119 8.11 -4.77 -17.87
N ASN A 120 8.62 -5.97 -18.16
CA ASN A 120 8.21 -7.21 -17.47
C ASN A 120 8.54 -7.19 -15.97
N GLN A 121 9.71 -6.67 -15.60
CA GLN A 121 10.05 -6.45 -14.18
C GLN A 121 9.07 -5.46 -13.52
N GLY A 122 8.77 -4.34 -14.18
CA GLY A 122 7.79 -3.36 -13.71
C GLY A 122 6.41 -3.97 -13.51
N LYS A 123 5.94 -4.79 -14.46
CA LYS A 123 4.69 -5.52 -14.36
C LYS A 123 4.66 -6.46 -13.14
N SER A 124 5.73 -7.23 -12.93
CA SER A 124 5.84 -8.14 -11.78
C SER A 124 5.80 -7.40 -10.45
N ILE A 125 6.51 -6.26 -10.36
CA ILE A 125 6.48 -5.39 -9.17
C ILE A 125 5.06 -4.87 -8.92
N ALA A 126 4.37 -4.38 -9.95
CA ALA A 126 3.00 -3.88 -9.83
C ALA A 126 2.02 -4.99 -9.38
N THR A 127 2.16 -6.22 -9.89
CA THR A 127 1.37 -7.38 -9.43
C THR A 127 1.61 -7.66 -7.94
N ASN A 128 2.87 -7.66 -7.49
CA ASN A 128 3.19 -7.84 -6.08
C ASN A 128 2.63 -6.70 -5.20
N MET A 129 2.60 -5.47 -5.72
CA MET A 129 1.96 -4.34 -5.03
C MET A 129 0.46 -4.58 -4.85
N ILE A 130 -0.24 -5.13 -5.86
CA ILE A 130 -1.68 -5.46 -5.75
C ILE A 130 -1.90 -6.47 -4.62
N GLU A 131 -1.10 -7.54 -4.56
CA GLU A 131 -1.17 -8.53 -3.47
C GLU A 131 -0.89 -7.89 -2.10
N GLY A 132 0.13 -7.02 -2.01
CA GLY A 132 0.46 -6.29 -0.79
C GLY A 132 -0.66 -5.36 -0.32
N TYR A 133 -1.33 -4.65 -1.24
CA TYR A 133 -2.49 -3.83 -0.90
C TYR A 133 -3.69 -4.66 -0.45
N LYS A 134 -3.90 -5.85 -1.04
CA LYS A 134 -4.95 -6.77 -0.61
C LYS A 134 -4.73 -7.26 0.82
N GLU A 135 -3.51 -7.66 1.16
CA GLU A 135 -3.14 -8.04 2.53
C GLU A 135 -3.27 -6.85 3.50
N LEU A 136 -2.81 -5.66 3.09
CA LEU A 136 -2.96 -4.44 3.88
C LEU A 136 -4.44 -4.15 4.18
N ASN A 137 -5.32 -4.26 3.18
CA ASN A 137 -6.77 -4.07 3.36
C ASN A 137 -7.38 -5.10 4.33
N GLN A 138 -6.91 -6.35 4.31
CA GLN A 138 -7.33 -7.36 5.30
C GLN A 138 -6.89 -6.98 6.71
N ASN A 139 -5.64 -6.55 6.89
CA ASN A 139 -5.11 -6.13 8.19
C ASN A 139 -5.83 -4.88 8.73
N ILE A 140 -6.16 -3.91 7.87
CA ILE A 140 -6.94 -2.74 8.26
C ILE A 140 -8.36 -3.17 8.68
N SER A 141 -8.99 -4.09 7.95
CA SER A 141 -10.33 -4.60 8.29
C SER A 141 -10.35 -5.29 9.67
N GLN A 142 -9.33 -6.10 9.97
CA GLN A 142 -9.15 -6.69 11.31
C GLN A 142 -8.96 -5.61 12.38
N THR A 143 -8.16 -4.58 12.08
CA THR A 143 -7.95 -3.44 12.98
C THR A 143 -9.26 -2.70 13.29
N ILE A 144 -10.11 -2.47 12.28
CA ILE A 144 -11.44 -1.87 12.45
C ILE A 144 -12.32 -2.74 13.37
N SER A 145 -12.28 -4.06 13.21
CA SER A 145 -13.00 -4.99 14.10
C SER A 145 -12.53 -4.85 15.55
N LEU A 146 -11.21 -4.81 15.79
CA LEU A 146 -10.66 -4.63 17.13
C LEU A 146 -11.06 -3.29 17.74
N ILE A 147 -11.05 -2.20 16.96
CA ILE A 147 -11.51 -0.88 17.41
C ILE A 147 -12.99 -0.95 17.83
N SER A 148 -13.83 -1.66 17.07
CA SER A 148 -15.24 -1.86 17.40
C SER A 148 -15.41 -2.65 18.71
N ASP A 149 -14.61 -3.70 18.93
CA ASP A 149 -14.65 -4.49 20.16
C ASP A 149 -14.23 -3.65 21.38
N ILE A 150 -13.17 -2.84 21.25
CA ILE A 150 -12.72 -1.92 22.30
C ILE A 150 -13.79 -0.84 22.58
N GLN A 151 -14.50 -0.37 21.54
CA GLN A 151 -15.61 0.58 21.70
C GLN A 151 -16.72 -0.01 22.58
N ASN A 152 -17.11 -1.26 22.30
CA ASN A 152 -18.14 -1.97 23.07
C ASN A 152 -17.69 -2.20 24.51
N ALA A 153 -16.46 -2.71 24.71
CA ALA A 153 -15.89 -2.91 26.04
C ALA A 153 -15.79 -1.61 26.85
N SER A 154 -15.41 -0.50 26.21
CA SER A 154 -15.34 0.81 26.87
C SER A 154 -16.72 1.32 27.29
N LYS A 155 -17.76 1.04 26.49
CA LYS A 155 -19.15 1.36 26.83
C LYS A 155 -19.65 0.55 28.02
N GLU A 156 -19.33 -0.75 28.07
CA GLU A 156 -19.64 -1.60 29.22
C GLU A 156 -18.90 -1.17 30.48
N GLN A 157 -17.62 -0.80 30.36
CA GLN A 157 -16.85 -0.24 31.47
C GLN A 157 -17.48 1.04 32.02
N LEU A 158 -17.96 1.93 31.14
CA LEU A 158 -18.63 3.16 31.57
C LEU A 158 -19.89 2.85 32.41
N LEU A 159 -20.72 1.91 31.95
CA LEU A 159 -21.90 1.46 32.70
C LEU A 159 -21.52 0.84 34.05
N GLY A 160 -20.47 0.01 34.08
CA GLY A 160 -19.96 -0.58 35.33
C GLY A 160 -19.44 0.47 36.32
N ILE A 161 -18.79 1.52 35.81
CA ILE A 161 -18.33 2.65 36.65
C ILE A 161 -19.51 3.44 37.23
N GLU A 162 -20.57 3.66 36.46
CA GLU A 162 -21.80 4.31 36.96
C GLU A 162 -22.42 3.51 38.11
N GLN A 163 -22.54 2.19 37.95
CA GLN A 163 -23.03 1.30 39.01
C GLN A 163 -22.16 1.32 40.28
N ILE A 164 -20.83 1.32 40.11
CA ILE A 164 -19.90 1.45 41.25
C ILE A 164 -20.08 2.80 41.95
N ASN A 165 -20.28 3.88 41.19
CA ASN A 165 -20.49 5.22 41.75
C ASN A 165 -21.77 5.28 42.61
N ASP A 166 -22.86 4.68 42.11
CA ASP A 166 -24.11 4.55 42.86
C ASP A 166 -23.93 3.74 44.15
N ALA A 167 -23.23 2.60 44.07
CA ALA A 167 -22.96 1.76 45.24
C ALA A 167 -22.09 2.47 46.28
N VAL A 168 -21.06 3.21 45.85
CA VAL A 168 -20.20 4.01 46.74
C VAL A 168 -21.01 5.12 47.42
N THR A 169 -21.91 5.78 46.69
CA THR A 169 -22.80 6.81 47.24
C THR A 169 -23.76 6.21 48.28
N GLN A 170 -24.26 4.99 48.06
CA GLN A 170 -25.09 4.29 49.03
C GLN A 170 -24.29 3.88 50.27
N LEU A 171 -23.07 3.37 50.10
CA LEU A 171 -22.17 3.03 51.21
C LEU A 171 -21.79 4.25 52.04
N ASP A 172 -21.55 5.39 51.41
CA ASP A 172 -21.28 6.65 52.12
C ASP A 172 -22.46 7.06 53.00
N ARG A 173 -23.69 7.02 52.47
CA ARG A 173 -24.92 7.27 53.25
C ARG A 173 -25.05 6.32 54.43
N GLN A 174 -24.80 5.02 54.23
CA GLN A 174 -24.88 4.03 55.30
C GLN A 174 -23.77 4.23 56.34
N THR A 175 -22.57 4.64 55.92
CA THR A 175 -21.47 4.98 56.82
C THR A 175 -21.80 6.19 57.68
N GLN A 176 -22.40 7.23 57.09
CA GLN A 176 -22.89 8.40 57.84
C GLN A 176 -24.01 8.01 58.82
N GLN A 177 -24.93 7.12 58.43
CA GLN A 177 -25.94 6.57 59.34
C GLN A 177 -25.32 5.79 60.50
N ASN A 178 -24.34 4.93 60.23
CA ASN A 178 -23.63 4.19 61.26
C ASN A 178 -22.92 5.13 62.25
N ALA A 179 -22.31 6.21 61.76
CA ALA A 179 -21.69 7.23 62.61
C ALA A 179 -22.72 7.95 63.50
N MET A 180 -23.89 8.30 62.95
CA MET A 180 -24.99 8.88 63.73
C MET A 180 -25.50 7.92 64.81
N ILE A 181 -25.73 6.66 64.46
CA ILE A 181 -26.20 5.62 65.41
C ILE A 181 -25.15 5.39 66.49
N ALA A 182 -23.86 5.34 66.15
CA ALA A 182 -22.78 5.20 67.12
C ALA A 182 -22.74 6.38 68.11
N SER A 183 -22.93 7.61 67.61
CA SER A 183 -23.04 8.80 68.47
C SER A 183 -24.24 8.70 69.41
N GLN A 184 -25.42 8.37 68.88
CA GLN A 184 -26.63 8.19 69.69
C GLN A 184 -26.47 7.08 70.75
N THR A 185 -25.81 5.99 70.37
CA THR A 185 -25.53 4.88 71.29
C THR A 185 -24.58 5.30 72.41
N HIS A 186 -23.57 6.12 72.08
CA HIS A 186 -22.67 6.71 73.06
C HIS A 186 -23.43 7.62 74.04
N ASP A 187 -24.32 8.48 73.54
CA ASP A 187 -25.14 9.36 74.38
C ASP A 187 -26.05 8.54 75.32
N VAL A 188 -26.69 7.49 74.82
CA VAL A 188 -27.51 6.57 75.63
C VAL A 188 -26.67 5.86 76.68
N ALA A 189 -25.44 5.45 76.35
CA ALA A 189 -24.52 4.82 77.30
C ALA A 189 -24.13 5.78 78.44
N LEU A 190 -23.88 7.06 78.15
CA LEU A 190 -23.60 8.08 79.16
C LEU A 190 -24.79 8.30 80.09
N ILE A 191 -26.00 8.43 79.54
CA ILE A 191 -27.24 8.58 80.33
C ILE A 191 -27.44 7.35 81.23
N THR A 192 -27.19 6.14 80.70
CA THR A 192 -27.35 4.90 81.46
C THR A 192 -26.32 4.80 82.60
N ASP A 193 -25.07 5.19 82.36
CA ASP A 193 -24.02 5.28 83.39
C ASP A 193 -24.41 6.25 84.51
N GLU A 194 -24.94 7.43 84.15
CA GLU A 194 -25.40 8.44 85.10
C GLU A 194 -26.56 7.92 85.97
N ILE A 195 -27.56 7.29 85.36
CA ILE A 195 -28.67 6.64 86.08
C ILE A 195 -28.14 5.56 87.04
N SER A 196 -27.18 4.74 86.61
CA SER A 196 -26.64 3.67 87.45
C SER A 196 -25.94 4.21 88.71
N LYS A 197 -25.22 5.32 88.58
CA LYS A 197 -24.54 6.01 89.69
C LYS A 197 -25.50 6.67 90.67
N LEU A 198 -26.71 7.01 90.22
CA LEU A 198 -27.74 7.66 91.04
C LEU A 198 -28.55 6.66 91.89
N ILE A 199 -28.57 5.39 91.50
CA ILE A 199 -29.31 4.31 92.18
C ILE A 199 -28.50 3.66 93.32
N VAL A 200 -27.17 3.80 93.32
CA VAL A 200 -26.25 3.31 94.37
C VAL A 200 -26.03 4.37 95.44
#